data_AF-A0A971V2Y5-F1
#
_entry.id   AF-A0A971V2Y5-F1
#
_cell.length_a   1.000
_cell.length_b   1.000
_cell.length_c   1.000
_cell.angle_alpha   90.00
_cell.angle_beta   90.00
_cell.angle_gamma   90.00
#
_symmetry.space_group_name_H-M   'P 1'
#
loop_
_entity.id
_entity.type
_entity.pdbx_description
1 polymer ?
#
loop_
_entity_poly.entity_id
_entity_poly.type
_entity_poly.pdbx_seq_one_letter_code
_entity_poly.pdbx_strand_id
1 'polypeptide(L)'
;MKKLSLLFCLVFTLFCLISCQPKERDKVNIVDENIAFAADQYGLLLESIENSEKLLNPKSIINGKMKYIPPQEWTSGFFPGSLWYLYALTGDESWKSVAIKYTEMLDTIQYFTGNHDIGFMIGCSYGNGLRFAGKNDYKEVIIQAAKSLCTRYNP
;
A
#
# COMPACT_ATOMS: atom_id res chain seq x y z
N MET A 1 -63.72 -4.10 5.31
CA MET A 1 -62.69 -3.77 4.28
C MET A 1 -62.06 -2.40 4.50
N LYS A 2 -62.83 -1.29 4.62
CA LYS A 2 -62.28 0.07 4.81
C LYS A 2 -61.39 0.24 6.06
N LYS A 3 -61.77 -0.34 7.21
CA LYS A 3 -60.97 -0.28 8.46
C LYS A 3 -59.64 -1.06 8.38
N LEU A 4 -59.61 -2.15 7.61
CA LEU A 4 -58.40 -2.97 7.40
C LEU A 4 -57.43 -2.28 6.43
N SER A 5 -57.97 -1.62 5.40
CA SER A 5 -57.19 -0.76 4.49
C SER A 5 -56.61 0.46 5.21
N LEU A 6 -57.36 1.07 6.14
CA LEU A 6 -56.87 2.19 6.95
C LEU A 6 -55.70 1.78 7.87
N LEU A 7 -55.82 0.60 8.50
CA LEU A 7 -54.77 0.04 9.37
C LEU A 7 -53.49 -0.27 8.57
N PHE A 8 -53.63 -0.81 7.36
CA PHE A 8 -52.50 -1.10 6.48
C PHE A 8 -51.79 0.18 6.03
N CYS A 9 -52.53 1.23 5.68
CA CYS A 9 -51.96 2.54 5.38
C CYS A 9 -51.19 3.13 6.59
N LEU A 10 -51.74 3.01 7.80
CA LEU A 10 -51.12 3.54 9.02
C LEU A 10 -49.80 2.82 9.35
N VAL A 11 -49.77 1.49 9.22
CA VAL A 11 -48.56 0.67 9.41
C VAL A 11 -47.52 0.97 8.34
N PHE A 12 -47.94 1.13 7.07
CA PHE A 12 -47.03 1.47 5.98
C PHE A 12 -46.42 2.86 6.16
N THR A 13 -47.21 3.86 6.58
CA THR A 13 -46.68 5.19 6.92
C THR A 13 -45.72 5.16 8.11
N LEU A 14 -46.00 4.34 9.13
CA LEU A 14 -45.10 4.19 10.27
C LEU A 14 -43.77 3.54 9.86
N PHE A 15 -43.81 2.58 8.94
CA PHE A 15 -42.62 1.92 8.37
C PHE A 15 -41.77 2.90 7.52
N CYS A 16 -42.42 3.76 6.73
CA CYS A 16 -41.74 4.82 5.98
C CYS A 16 -41.06 5.86 6.89
N LEU A 17 -41.66 6.17 8.04
CA LEU A 17 -41.09 7.12 9.00
C LEU A 17 -39.87 6.56 9.74
N ILE A 18 -39.82 5.25 10.00
CA ILE A 18 -38.65 4.61 10.62
C ILE A 18 -37.48 4.49 9.63
N SER A 19 -37.77 4.28 8.34
CA SER A 19 -36.75 4.20 7.28
C SER A 19 -36.05 5.55 7.00
N CYS A 20 -36.72 6.66 7.32
CA CYS A 20 -36.20 8.02 7.15
C CYS A 20 -35.52 8.60 8.39
N GLN A 21 -35.12 7.78 9.37
CA GLN A 21 -34.19 8.27 10.37
C GLN A 21 -32.83 8.51 9.71
N PRO A 22 -32.26 9.73 9.79
CA PRO A 22 -30.86 9.89 9.43
C PRO A 22 -30.09 8.96 10.35
N LYS A 23 -29.47 7.92 9.78
CA LYS A 23 -28.39 7.23 10.47
C LYS A 23 -27.41 8.34 10.84
N GLU A 24 -27.20 8.57 12.14
CA GLU A 24 -25.97 9.20 12.57
C GLU A 24 -24.89 8.33 11.94
N ARG A 25 -24.34 8.79 10.80
CA ARG A 25 -23.03 8.34 10.41
C ARG A 25 -22.20 8.84 11.56
N ASP A 26 -21.77 7.93 12.43
CA ASP A 26 -20.52 8.13 13.14
C ASP A 26 -19.61 8.82 12.13
N LYS A 27 -18.95 9.91 12.53
CA LYS A 27 -17.92 10.53 11.70
C LYS A 27 -16.82 9.49 11.55
N VAL A 28 -17.04 8.52 10.68
CA VAL A 28 -16.07 7.51 10.28
C VAL A 28 -14.89 8.35 9.85
N ASN A 29 -13.80 8.15 10.57
CA ASN A 29 -12.60 8.91 10.35
C ASN A 29 -12.19 8.63 8.90
N ILE A 30 -12.26 9.66 8.05
CA ILE A 30 -11.92 9.57 6.64
C ILE A 30 -10.51 8.98 6.45
N VAL A 31 -9.62 9.19 7.42
CA VAL A 31 -8.28 8.58 7.42
C VAL A 31 -8.37 7.06 7.55
N ASP A 32 -9.12 6.55 8.53
CA ASP A 32 -9.22 5.11 8.80
C ASP A 32 -9.91 4.38 7.64
N GLU A 33 -10.95 5.00 7.04
CA GLU A 33 -11.62 4.48 5.85
C GLU A 33 -10.65 4.35 4.66
N ASN A 34 -9.82 5.39 4.41
CA ASN A 34 -8.87 5.36 3.31
C ASN A 34 -7.69 4.40 3.57
N ILE A 35 -7.28 4.20 4.83
CA ILE A 35 -6.28 3.20 5.20
C ILE A 35 -6.82 1.79 4.92
N ALA A 36 -8.05 1.49 5.35
CA ALA A 36 -8.69 0.20 5.10
C ALA A 36 -8.86 -0.04 3.59
N PHE A 37 -9.34 0.96 2.86
CA PHE A 37 -9.47 0.87 1.40
C PHE A 37 -8.11 0.63 0.72
N ALA A 38 -7.05 1.32 1.15
CA ALA A 38 -5.71 1.11 0.61
C ALA A 38 -5.20 -0.31 0.90
N ALA A 39 -5.41 -0.83 2.11
CA ALA A 39 -5.05 -2.19 2.49
C ALA A 39 -5.77 -3.22 1.59
N ASP A 40 -7.07 -3.06 1.35
CA ASP A 40 -7.83 -3.94 0.46
C ASP A 40 -7.28 -3.92 -0.98
N GLN A 41 -7.00 -2.73 -1.53
CA GLN A 41 -6.46 -2.60 -2.90
C GLN A 41 -5.07 -3.22 -3.03
N TYR A 42 -4.20 -3.05 -2.04
CA TYR A 42 -2.88 -3.69 -2.03
C TYR A 42 -2.97 -5.20 -1.82
N GLY A 43 -3.95 -5.68 -1.05
CA GLY A 43 -4.23 -7.11 -0.89
C GLY A 43 -4.57 -7.76 -2.23
N LEU A 44 -5.50 -7.16 -2.98
CA LEU A 44 -5.87 -7.63 -4.32
C LEU A 44 -4.69 -7.59 -5.30
N LEU A 45 -3.87 -6.54 -5.24
CA LEU A 45 -2.66 -6.43 -6.07
C LEU A 45 -1.65 -7.54 -5.74
N LEU A 46 -1.40 -7.80 -4.46
CA LEU A 46 -0.51 -8.87 -4.02
C LEU A 46 -1.03 -10.24 -4.46
N GLU A 47 -2.31 -10.53 -4.25
CA GLU A 47 -2.93 -11.78 -4.71
C GLU A 47 -2.75 -11.96 -6.23
N SER A 48 -2.99 -10.90 -7.01
CA SER A 48 -2.78 -10.95 -8.46
C SER A 48 -1.33 -11.21 -8.87
N ILE A 49 -0.35 -10.72 -8.09
CA ILE A 49 1.08 -10.97 -8.36
C ILE A 49 1.47 -12.38 -7.94
N GLU A 50 1.07 -12.82 -6.74
CA GLU A 50 1.46 -14.11 -6.19
C GLU A 50 0.86 -15.29 -6.96
N ASN A 51 -0.34 -15.12 -7.52
CA ASN A 51 -0.94 -16.08 -8.46
C ASN A 51 -0.13 -16.27 -9.76
N SER A 52 0.83 -15.37 -10.06
CA SER A 52 1.76 -15.54 -11.19
C SER A 52 2.99 -16.38 -10.85
N GLU A 53 3.16 -16.77 -9.57
CA GLU A 53 4.32 -17.48 -9.01
C GLU A 53 5.66 -16.75 -9.21
N LYS A 54 5.60 -15.45 -9.51
CA LYS A 54 6.76 -14.59 -9.74
C LYS A 54 6.84 -13.48 -8.72
N LEU A 55 8.06 -13.10 -8.37
CA LEU A 55 8.33 -11.91 -7.58
C LEU A 55 8.43 -10.71 -8.54
N LEU A 56 7.36 -9.93 -8.64
CA LEU A 56 7.22 -8.84 -9.61
C LEU A 56 6.90 -7.50 -8.95
N ASN A 57 7.61 -6.44 -9.32
CA ASN A 57 7.38 -5.10 -8.80
C ASN A 57 6.39 -4.33 -9.71
N PRO A 58 5.16 -3.99 -9.25
CA PRO A 58 4.18 -3.27 -10.05
C PRO A 58 4.53 -1.78 -10.17
N LYS A 59 4.27 -1.19 -11.34
CA LYS A 59 4.51 0.25 -11.61
C LYS A 59 3.23 1.00 -11.99
N SER A 60 2.57 0.54 -13.05
CA SER A 60 1.43 1.26 -13.63
C SER A 60 0.55 0.33 -14.47
N ILE A 61 -0.63 0.80 -14.85
CA ILE A 61 -1.49 0.10 -15.81
C ILE A 61 -1.31 0.75 -17.18
N ILE A 62 -0.89 -0.02 -18.18
CA ILE A 62 -0.73 0.42 -19.57
C ILE A 62 -1.64 -0.45 -20.43
N ASN A 63 -2.56 0.18 -21.16
CA ASN A 63 -3.55 -0.51 -22.01
C ASN A 63 -4.33 -1.60 -21.24
N GLY A 64 -4.77 -1.27 -20.02
CA GLY A 64 -5.55 -2.18 -19.16
C GLY A 64 -4.75 -3.33 -18.55
N LYS A 65 -3.41 -3.36 -18.70
CA LYS A 65 -2.56 -4.42 -18.14
C LYS A 65 -1.56 -3.85 -17.14
N MET A 66 -1.32 -4.58 -16.06
CA MET A 66 -0.28 -4.25 -15.08
C MET A 66 1.10 -4.33 -15.73
N LYS A 67 1.88 -3.26 -15.59
CA LYS A 67 3.29 -3.20 -15.97
C LYS A 67 4.14 -3.48 -14.74
N TYR A 68 4.99 -4.50 -14.88
CA TYR A 68 6.04 -4.82 -13.90
C TYR A 68 7.40 -4.30 -14.34
N ILE A 69 8.27 -4.02 -13.36
CA ILE A 69 9.58 -3.41 -13.57
C ILE A 69 10.72 -4.19 -12.90
N PRO A 70 11.95 -4.11 -13.44
CA PRO A 70 13.14 -4.67 -12.79
C PRO A 70 13.58 -3.78 -11.61
N PRO A 71 14.44 -4.29 -10.71
CA PRO A 71 14.97 -3.52 -9.59
C PRO A 71 15.62 -2.19 -9.98
N GLN A 72 16.29 -2.11 -11.14
CA GLN A 72 17.05 -0.92 -11.59
C GLN A 72 16.16 0.22 -12.11
N GLU A 73 14.86 -0.01 -12.25
CA GLU A 73 13.93 1.05 -12.63
C GLU A 73 13.70 1.98 -11.43
N TRP A 74 13.71 3.30 -11.66
CA TRP A 74 13.77 4.30 -10.58
C TRP A 74 12.58 4.27 -9.61
N THR A 75 11.44 3.72 -10.04
CA THR A 75 10.22 3.59 -9.22
C THR A 75 10.19 2.31 -8.38
N SER A 76 11.21 1.45 -8.45
CA SER A 76 11.23 0.13 -7.80
C SER A 76 11.09 0.18 -6.28
N GLY A 77 11.50 1.27 -5.63
CA GLY A 77 11.37 1.44 -4.18
C GLY A 77 9.95 1.75 -3.70
N PHE A 78 9.04 2.17 -4.59
CA PHE A 78 7.73 2.68 -4.15
C PHE A 78 6.78 1.60 -3.67
N PHE A 79 6.66 0.48 -4.40
CA PHE A 79 5.78 -0.61 -3.98
C PHE A 79 6.15 -1.18 -2.60
N PRO A 80 7.41 -1.61 -2.32
CA PRO A 80 7.79 -2.02 -0.97
C PRO A 80 7.64 -0.89 0.05
N GLY A 81 7.86 0.37 -0.32
CA GLY A 81 7.62 1.51 0.56
C GLY A 81 6.17 1.67 0.98
N SER A 82 5.22 1.47 0.08
CA SER A 82 3.79 1.46 0.40
C SER A 82 3.42 0.30 1.33
N LEU A 83 4.00 -0.89 1.13
CA LEU A 83 3.78 -2.02 2.04
C LEU A 83 4.29 -1.71 3.46
N TRP A 84 5.43 -1.03 3.58
CA TRP A 84 5.92 -0.54 4.87
C TRP A 84 4.99 0.50 5.51
N TYR A 85 4.40 1.40 4.74
CA TYR A 85 3.40 2.32 5.25
C TYR A 85 2.13 1.61 5.70
N LEU A 86 1.64 0.61 4.95
CA LEU A 86 0.49 -0.20 5.39
C LEU A 86 0.78 -0.90 6.71
N TYR A 87 1.98 -1.46 6.88
CA TYR A 87 2.40 -2.00 8.19
C TYR A 87 2.33 -0.94 9.29
N ALA A 88 2.95 0.23 9.07
CA ALA A 88 2.99 1.29 10.07
C ALA A 88 1.61 1.86 10.43
N LEU A 89 0.69 1.91 9.47
CA LEU A 89 -0.65 2.49 9.63
C LEU A 89 -1.66 1.50 10.23
N THR A 90 -1.53 0.21 9.93
CA THR A 90 -2.49 -0.82 10.35
C THR A 90 -2.01 -1.62 11.56
N GLY A 91 -0.69 -1.74 11.76
CA GLY A 91 -0.09 -2.65 12.73
C GLY A 91 -0.18 -4.13 12.36
N ASP A 92 -0.71 -4.48 11.18
CA ASP A 92 -0.82 -5.88 10.75
C ASP A 92 0.53 -6.41 10.24
N GLU A 93 1.07 -7.42 10.94
CA GLU A 93 2.36 -8.06 10.65
C GLU A 93 2.38 -8.80 9.29
N SER A 94 1.22 -9.06 8.68
CA SER A 94 1.15 -9.58 7.31
C SER A 94 1.82 -8.62 6.32
N TRP A 95 1.60 -7.30 6.47
CA TRP A 95 2.19 -6.26 5.64
C TRP A 95 3.70 -6.19 5.78
N LYS A 96 4.22 -6.37 7.01
CA LYS A 96 5.66 -6.41 7.24
C LYS A 96 6.31 -7.58 6.54
N SER A 97 5.68 -8.76 6.56
CA SER A 97 6.22 -9.96 5.92
C SER A 97 6.38 -9.77 4.41
N VAL A 98 5.37 -9.20 3.75
CA VAL A 98 5.45 -8.86 2.32
C VAL A 98 6.38 -7.67 2.05
N ALA A 99 6.41 -6.66 2.92
CA ALA A 99 7.31 -5.52 2.78
C ALA A 99 8.79 -5.94 2.82
N ILE A 100 9.16 -6.87 3.71
CA ILE A 100 10.50 -7.49 3.75
C ILE A 100 10.80 -8.18 2.42
N LYS A 101 9.92 -9.08 1.96
CA LYS A 101 10.07 -9.83 0.70
C LYS A 101 10.34 -8.92 -0.50
N TYR A 102 9.55 -7.85 -0.66
CA TYR A 102 9.70 -6.92 -1.79
C TYR A 102 10.85 -5.91 -1.61
N THR A 103 11.24 -5.59 -0.38
CA THR A 103 12.41 -4.76 -0.10
C THR A 103 13.69 -5.51 -0.46
N GLU A 104 13.81 -6.77 -0.02
CA GLU A 104 15.03 -7.57 -0.18
C GLU A 104 15.28 -7.98 -1.64
N MET A 105 14.23 -8.02 -2.47
CA MET A 105 14.37 -8.12 -3.93
C MET A 105 15.26 -7.01 -4.53
N LEU A 106 15.36 -5.85 -3.87
CA LEU A 106 16.14 -4.69 -4.34
C LEU A 106 17.59 -4.67 -3.83
N ASP A 107 18.08 -5.74 -3.18
CA ASP A 107 19.43 -5.78 -2.59
C ASP A 107 20.55 -5.32 -3.54
N THR A 108 20.48 -5.72 -4.81
CA THR A 108 21.48 -5.34 -5.83
C THR A 108 21.61 -3.83 -6.08
N ILE A 109 20.61 -3.04 -5.70
CA ILE A 109 20.60 -1.58 -5.93
C ILE A 109 21.60 -0.84 -5.06
N GLN A 110 22.05 -1.43 -3.95
CA GLN A 110 23.10 -0.81 -3.12
C GLN A 110 24.41 -0.60 -3.88
N TYR A 111 24.66 -1.34 -4.96
CA TYR A 111 25.86 -1.21 -5.81
C TYR A 111 25.57 -0.47 -7.13
N PHE A 112 24.33 -0.05 -7.37
CA PHE A 112 23.93 0.58 -8.62
C PHE A 112 24.35 2.06 -8.63
N THR A 113 25.01 2.50 -9.71
CA THR A 113 25.51 3.87 -9.89
C THR A 113 24.90 4.58 -11.11
N GLY A 114 23.94 3.94 -11.80
CA GLY A 114 23.48 4.35 -13.13
C GLY A 114 22.67 5.64 -13.17
N ASN A 115 21.91 5.98 -12.12
CA ASN A 115 21.11 7.21 -12.03
C ASN A 115 21.11 7.79 -10.61
N HIS A 116 20.50 8.97 -10.44
CA HIS A 116 20.39 9.64 -9.14
C HIS A 116 19.23 9.15 -8.26
N ASP A 117 18.40 8.24 -8.77
CA ASP A 117 17.16 7.81 -8.13
C ASP A 117 17.39 6.69 -7.10
N ILE A 118 18.64 6.32 -6.83
CA ILE A 118 19.03 5.36 -5.79
C ILE A 118 18.36 5.70 -4.45
N GLY A 119 18.18 6.99 -4.16
CA GLY A 119 17.45 7.47 -2.99
C GLY A 119 15.98 7.02 -2.95
N PHE A 120 15.25 7.05 -4.08
CA PHE A 120 13.90 6.51 -4.15
C PHE A 120 13.91 4.99 -4.01
N MET A 121 14.84 4.33 -4.70
CA MET A 121 14.88 2.86 -4.77
C MET A 121 15.19 2.24 -3.41
N ILE A 122 16.18 2.75 -2.69
CA ILE A 122 16.64 2.23 -1.38
C ILE A 122 15.97 2.96 -0.20
N GLY A 123 15.78 4.27 -0.30
CA GLY A 123 15.20 5.06 0.79
C GLY A 123 13.74 4.71 1.04
N CYS A 124 12.93 4.54 -0.01
CA CYS A 124 11.53 4.13 0.14
C CYS A 124 11.39 2.67 0.59
N SER A 125 12.35 1.79 0.29
CA SER A 125 12.32 0.38 0.64
C SER A 125 13.06 0.10 1.96
N TYR A 126 14.37 -0.13 1.91
CA TYR A 126 15.23 -0.39 3.06
C TYR A 126 15.15 0.71 4.12
N GLY A 127 15.10 1.99 3.71
CA GLY A 127 14.98 3.11 4.64
C GLY A 127 13.71 3.04 5.50
N ASN A 128 12.58 2.65 4.90
CA ASN A 128 11.33 2.45 5.64
C ASN A 128 11.34 1.17 6.47
N GLY A 129 11.96 0.09 6.01
CA GLY A 129 12.14 -1.12 6.83
C GLY A 129 12.96 -0.88 8.10
N LEU A 130 14.01 -0.05 8.01
CA LEU A 130 14.75 0.41 9.18
C LEU A 130 13.87 1.28 10.09
N ARG A 131 13.12 2.23 9.52
CA ARG A 131 12.30 3.19 10.26
C ARG A 131 11.13 2.55 11.00
N PHE A 132 10.35 1.70 10.34
CA PHE A 132 9.08 1.19 10.86
C PHE A 132 9.20 -0.17 11.54
N ALA A 133 10.18 -1.00 11.16
CA ALA A 133 10.35 -2.34 11.72
C ALA A 133 11.69 -2.56 12.45
N GLY A 134 12.53 -1.53 12.58
CA GLY A 134 13.79 -1.62 13.33
C GLY A 134 14.78 -2.62 12.72
N LYS A 135 14.72 -2.84 11.41
CA LYS A 135 15.61 -3.75 10.66
C LYS A 135 17.03 -3.16 10.60
N ASN A 136 17.78 -3.32 11.70
CA ASN A 136 19.11 -2.72 11.87
C ASN A 136 20.15 -3.22 10.86
N ASP A 137 20.00 -4.44 10.37
CA ASP A 137 20.74 -5.03 9.24
C ASP A 137 20.58 -4.24 7.93
N TYR A 138 19.48 -3.51 7.73
CA TYR A 138 19.30 -2.67 6.55
C TYR A 138 20.20 -1.43 6.52
N LYS A 139 20.82 -1.07 7.65
CA LYS A 139 21.73 0.09 7.72
C LYS A 139 22.91 -0.05 6.77
N GLU A 140 23.50 -1.23 6.68
CA GLU A 140 24.66 -1.44 5.80
C GLU A 140 24.31 -1.28 4.33
N VAL A 141 23.14 -1.79 3.91
CA VAL A 141 22.61 -1.62 2.56
C VAL A 141 22.38 -0.14 2.25
N ILE A 142 21.78 0.61 3.18
CA ILE A 142 21.53 2.06 3.02
C ILE A 142 22.85 2.84 2.91
N ILE A 143 23.83 2.54 3.77
CA ILE A 143 25.15 3.18 3.72
C ILE A 143 25.85 2.88 2.41
N GLN A 144 25.81 1.63 1.94
CA GLN A 144 26.41 1.23 0.68
C GLN A 144 25.74 1.92 -0.52
N ALA A 145 24.40 2.00 -0.53
CA ALA A 145 23.66 2.75 -1.54
C ALA A 145 24.01 4.26 -1.53
N ALA A 146 24.18 4.85 -0.35
CA ALA A 146 24.61 6.24 -0.22
C ALA A 146 26.01 6.46 -0.83
N LYS A 147 26.96 5.53 -0.60
CA LYS A 147 28.28 5.57 -1.26
C LYS A 147 28.15 5.54 -2.78
N SER A 148 27.32 4.64 -3.30
CA SER A 148 27.04 4.54 -4.75
C SER A 148 26.41 5.82 -5.32
N LEU A 149 25.52 6.47 -4.58
CA LEU A 149 24.94 7.75 -4.99
C LEU A 149 25.98 8.88 -4.97
N CYS A 150 26.85 8.92 -3.95
CA CYS A 150 27.91 9.93 -3.83
C CYS A 150 28.90 9.91 -4.99
N THR A 151 29.13 8.78 -5.67
CA THR A 151 30.04 8.74 -6.83
C THR A 151 29.54 9.56 -8.03
N ARG A 152 28.30 10.05 -7.98
CA ARG A 152 27.69 10.88 -9.03
C ARG A 152 27.91 12.38 -8.81
N TYR A 153 28.41 12.78 -7.65
CA TYR A 153 28.71 14.19 -7.39
C TYR A 153 29.85 14.66 -8.30
N ASN A 154 29.65 15.82 -8.93
CA ASN A 154 30.68 16.51 -9.70
C ASN A 154 30.97 17.85 -8.98
N PRO A 155 32.16 18.04 -8.39
CA PRO A 155 32.50 19.20 -7.58
C PRO A 155 32.57 20.51 -8.36
#